data_AF-A0A218Q7L4-F1
#
_entry.id   AF-A0A218Q7L4-F1
#
_cell.length_a   1.000
_cell.length_b   1.000
_cell.length_c   1.000
_cell.angle_alpha   90.00
_cell.angle_beta   90.00
_cell.angle_gamma   90.00
#
_symmetry.space_group_name_H-M   'P 1'
#
loop_
_entity.id
_entity.type
_entity.pdbx_description
1 polymer ?
#
loop_
_entity_poly.entity_id
_entity_poly.type
_entity_poly.pdbx_seq_one_letter_code
_entity_poly.pdbx_strand_id
1 'polypeptide(L)'
;MKRYGNLYHQIINFENLLLAAKKAQRGKRFRENVLAFNYNLEAELAKLQTELTNQTYQPGEYRTFYIKEPKIRMISAAPYRDRVVHHALCNIIVPLIESSFIGDSYANRVGFGTHRALRRFTNFARSNGIRR
;
A
#
# COMPACT_ATOMS: atom_id res chain seq x y z
N MET A 1 -20.52 2.24 15.11
CA MET A 1 -19.39 1.96 14.21
C MET A 1 -19.74 0.74 13.36
N LYS A 2 -19.75 0.85 12.03
CA LYS A 2 -20.13 -0.25 11.13
C LYS A 2 -19.03 -1.31 11.14
N ARG A 3 -19.38 -2.58 11.36
CA ARG A 3 -18.44 -3.71 11.33
C ARG A 3 -18.45 -4.35 9.95
N TYR A 4 -17.27 -4.64 9.41
CA TYR A 4 -17.09 -5.39 8.18
C TYR A 4 -16.51 -6.77 8.52
N GLY A 5 -17.20 -7.83 8.12
CA GLY A 5 -16.79 -9.22 8.34
C GLY A 5 -16.41 -9.91 7.03
N ASN A 6 -15.88 -11.12 7.12
CA ASN A 6 -15.58 -11.98 5.97
C ASN A 6 -14.71 -11.28 4.90
N LEU A 7 -13.70 -10.51 5.31
CA LEU A 7 -12.82 -9.82 4.35
C LEU A 7 -11.66 -10.72 3.88
N TYR A 8 -11.27 -11.71 4.68
CA TYR A 8 -10.08 -12.52 4.42
C TYR A 8 -10.17 -13.28 3.08
N HIS A 9 -11.31 -13.92 2.79
CA HIS A 9 -11.51 -14.61 1.52
C HIS A 9 -11.39 -13.67 0.30
N GLN A 10 -11.78 -12.40 0.44
CA GLN A 10 -11.64 -11.39 -0.61
C GLN A 10 -10.19 -10.97 -0.79
N ILE A 11 -9.45 -10.87 0.32
CA ILE A 11 -8.02 -10.53 0.32
C ILE A 11 -7.23 -11.61 -0.43
N ILE A 12 -7.49 -12.89 -0.14
CA ILE A 12 -6.74 -14.03 -0.69
C ILE A 12 -7.31 -14.55 -2.02
N ASN A 13 -8.37 -13.95 -2.55
CA ASN A 13 -8.92 -14.33 -3.86
C ASN A 13 -7.84 -14.17 -4.94
N PHE A 14 -7.68 -15.18 -5.80
CA PHE A 14 -6.70 -15.21 -6.87
C PHE A 14 -6.78 -13.97 -7.76
N GLU A 15 -7.98 -13.50 -8.11
CA GLU A 15 -8.16 -12.29 -8.90
C GLU A 15 -7.61 -11.04 -8.20
N ASN A 16 -7.82 -10.94 -6.88
CA ASN A 16 -7.28 -9.85 -6.07
C ASN A 16 -5.77 -9.95 -5.92
N LEU A 17 -5.21 -11.16 -5.75
CA LEU A 17 -3.76 -11.39 -5.72
C LEU A 17 -3.10 -11.02 -7.06
N LEU A 18 -3.73 -11.35 -8.19
CA LEU A 18 -3.28 -10.96 -9.53
C LEU A 18 -3.31 -9.44 -9.71
N LEU A 19 -4.41 -8.78 -9.30
CA LEU A 19 -4.50 -7.32 -9.29
C LEU A 19 -3.42 -6.69 -8.40
N ALA A 20 -3.18 -7.29 -7.23
CA ALA A 20 -2.17 -6.83 -6.29
C ALA A 20 -0.76 -6.93 -6.85
N ALA A 21 -0.42 -8.01 -7.55
CA ALA A 21 0.84 -8.16 -8.26
C ALA A 21 1.00 -7.06 -9.32
N LYS A 22 -0.04 -6.80 -10.12
CA LYS A 22 -0.05 -5.70 -11.10
C LYS A 22 0.19 -4.33 -10.46
N LYS A 23 -0.40 -4.06 -9.30
CA LYS A 23 -0.17 -2.81 -8.55
C LYS A 23 1.24 -2.74 -7.95
N ALA A 24 1.73 -3.85 -7.38
CA ALA A 24 3.04 -3.94 -6.73
C ALA A 24 4.21 -3.70 -7.70
N GLN A 25 4.09 -4.16 -8.95
CA GLN A 25 5.15 -3.98 -9.96
C GLN A 25 5.16 -2.60 -10.64
N ARG A 26 4.14 -1.76 -10.43
CA ARG A 26 4.00 -0.50 -11.18
C ARG A 26 5.23 0.39 -11.00
N GLY A 27 5.87 0.76 -12.12
CA GLY A 27 7.11 1.54 -12.14
C GLY A 27 8.38 0.79 -11.70
N LYS A 28 8.28 -0.50 -11.36
CA LYS A 28 9.39 -1.33 -10.84
C LYS A 28 9.49 -2.70 -11.52
N ARG A 29 8.74 -2.91 -12.61
CA ARG A 29 8.60 -4.20 -13.32
C ARG A 29 9.94 -4.85 -13.68
N PHE A 30 10.94 -4.07 -14.06
CA PHE A 30 12.25 -4.55 -14.51
C PHE A 30 13.29 -4.72 -13.39
N ARG A 31 12.88 -4.60 -12.12
CA ARG A 31 13.78 -4.93 -11.00
C ARG A 31 13.92 -6.45 -10.92
N GLU A 32 15.13 -6.93 -10.66
CA GLU A 32 15.47 -8.36 -10.62
C GLU A 32 14.50 -9.19 -9.77
N ASN A 33 14.23 -8.77 -8.53
CA ASN A 33 13.31 -9.49 -7.65
C ASN A 33 11.84 -9.49 -8.13
N VAL A 34 11.45 -8.53 -8.96
CA VAL A 34 10.12 -8.47 -9.58
C VAL A 34 10.08 -9.38 -10.81
N LEU A 35 11.15 -9.37 -11.61
CA LEU A 35 11.30 -10.24 -12.78
C LEU A 35 11.31 -11.71 -12.38
N ALA A 36 12.08 -12.09 -11.35
CA ALA A 36 12.18 -13.46 -10.86
C ALA A 36 10.81 -14.04 -10.47
N PHE A 37 10.01 -13.26 -9.72
CA PHE A 37 8.65 -13.66 -9.36
C PHE A 37 7.71 -13.69 -10.57
N ASN A 38 7.78 -12.67 -11.42
CA ASN A 38 6.88 -12.56 -12.57
C ASN A 38 7.18 -13.57 -13.68
N TYR A 39 8.40 -14.13 -13.74
CA TYR A 39 8.75 -15.20 -14.67
C TYR A 39 7.85 -16.43 -14.46
N ASN A 40 7.53 -16.75 -13.21
CA ASN A 40 6.61 -17.83 -12.82
C ASN A 40 5.34 -17.29 -12.15
N LEU A 41 4.80 -16.16 -12.64
CA LEU A 41 3.77 -15.39 -11.96
C LEU A 41 2.59 -16.24 -11.46
N GLU A 42 2.01 -17.06 -12.33
CA GLU A 42 0.83 -17.86 -12.00
C GLU A 42 1.12 -18.89 -10.90
N ALA A 43 2.23 -19.62 -11.03
CA ALA A 43 2.66 -20.60 -10.04
C ALA A 43 2.98 -19.96 -8.69
N GLU A 44 3.67 -18.81 -8.69
CA GLU A 44 3.97 -18.04 -7.48
C GLU A 44 2.69 -17.54 -6.79
N LEU A 45 1.71 -17.06 -7.56
CA LEU A 45 0.42 -16.61 -7.02
C LEU A 45 -0.42 -17.77 -6.49
N ALA A 46 -0.47 -18.91 -7.18
CA ALA A 46 -1.18 -20.11 -6.72
C ALA A 46 -0.57 -20.67 -5.43
N LYS A 47 0.77 -20.70 -5.35
CA LYS A 47 1.50 -21.08 -4.13
C LYS A 47 1.20 -20.11 -2.99
N LEU A 48 1.28 -18.80 -3.25
CA LEU A 48 0.97 -17.77 -2.26
C LEU A 48 -0.49 -17.88 -1.77
N GLN A 49 -1.45 -18.11 -2.67
CA GLN A 49 -2.85 -18.31 -2.31
C GLN A 49 -3.03 -19.53 -1.40
N THR A 50 -2.38 -20.65 -1.72
CA THR A 50 -2.40 -21.86 -0.91
C THR A 50 -1.85 -21.61 0.49
N GLU A 51 -0.69 -20.96 0.59
CA GLU A 51 -0.07 -20.60 1.88
C GLU A 51 -0.95 -19.66 2.71
N LEU A 52 -1.59 -18.67 2.09
CA LEU A 52 -2.52 -17.77 2.76
C LEU A 52 -3.77 -18.52 3.22
N THR A 53 -4.34 -19.38 2.36
CA THR A 53 -5.52 -20.20 2.68
C THR A 53 -5.25 -21.10 3.89
N ASN A 54 -4.08 -21.73 3.92
CA ASN A 54 -3.64 -22.61 4.99
C ASN A 54 -3.04 -21.86 6.21
N GLN A 55 -2.97 -20.53 6.15
CA GLN A 55 -2.37 -19.68 7.19
C GLN A 55 -0.90 -20.03 7.51
N THR A 56 -0.17 -20.56 6.52
CA THR A 56 1.25 -20.92 6.62
C THR A 56 2.17 -19.87 6.01
N TYR A 57 1.63 -18.85 5.35
CA TYR A 57 2.40 -17.74 4.81
C TYR A 57 3.22 -17.04 5.91
N GLN A 58 4.52 -16.88 5.67
CA GLN A 58 5.42 -16.09 6.50
C GLN A 58 6.07 -14.98 5.65
N PRO A 59 6.03 -13.72 6.11
CA PRO A 59 6.76 -12.64 5.46
C PRO A 59 8.26 -12.92 5.40
N GLY A 60 8.89 -12.54 4.29
CA GLY A 60 10.33 -12.66 4.15
C GLY A 60 11.09 -11.51 4.82
N GLU A 61 12.41 -11.64 4.85
CA GLU A 61 13.27 -10.64 5.46
C GLU A 61 13.29 -9.32 4.68
N TYR A 62 13.28 -8.21 5.41
CA TYR A 62 13.36 -6.88 4.83
C TYR A 62 14.79 -6.55 4.42
N ARG A 63 14.97 -6.06 3.20
CA ARG A 63 16.24 -5.46 2.77
C ARG A 63 16.35 -4.04 3.34
N THR A 64 17.28 -3.82 4.25
CA THR A 64 17.51 -2.52 4.87
C THR A 64 18.67 -1.77 4.22
N PHE A 65 18.48 -0.50 3.85
CA PHE A 65 19.51 0.35 3.25
C PHE A 65 19.24 1.83 3.53
N TYR A 66 20.26 2.66 3.47
CA TYR A 66 20.12 4.11 3.65
C TYR A 66 19.98 4.83 2.30
N ILE A 67 19.12 5.86 2.26
CA ILE A 67 19.05 6.81 1.14
C ILE A 67 19.10 8.24 1.69
N LYS A 68 19.55 9.21 0.87
CA LYS A 68 19.66 10.62 1.24
C LYS A 68 18.89 11.50 0.25
N GLU A 69 17.64 11.86 0.58
CA GLU A 69 16.81 12.75 -0.27
C GLU A 69 15.69 13.45 0.53
N PRO A 70 15.82 14.68 1.05
CA PRO A 70 17.02 15.50 1.23
C PRO A 70 17.83 15.11 2.49
N LYS A 71 17.24 14.33 3.41
CA LYS A 71 17.85 13.83 4.64
C LYS A 71 18.12 12.33 4.56
N ILE A 72 19.11 11.86 5.33
CA ILE A 72 19.40 10.43 5.47
C ILE A 72 18.22 9.75 6.16
N ARG A 73 17.76 8.65 5.58
CA ARG A 73 16.76 7.76 6.18
C ARG A 73 17.10 6.31 5.90
N MET A 74 16.90 5.47 6.90
CA MET A 74 16.90 4.03 6.74
C MET A 74 15.59 3.60 6.07
N ILE A 75 15.70 2.80 5.01
CA ILE A 75 14.58 2.21 4.29
C ILE A 75 14.64 0.71 4.49
N SER A 76 13.53 0.14 4.95
CA SER A 76 13.32 -1.31 4.97
C SER A 76 12.37 -1.66 3.83
N ALA A 77 12.89 -2.34 2.81
CA ALA A 77 12.12 -2.76 1.66
C ALA A 77 11.71 -4.23 1.80
N ALA A 78 10.40 -4.47 1.84
CA ALA A 78 9.85 -5.82 1.81
C ALA A 78 10.15 -6.52 0.46
N PRO A 79 10.36 -7.85 0.47
CA PRO A 79 10.38 -8.68 -0.73
C PRO A 79 9.18 -8.43 -1.65
N TYR A 80 9.34 -8.69 -2.96
CA TYR A 80 8.26 -8.44 -3.90
C TYR A 80 7.01 -9.27 -3.61
N ARG A 81 7.17 -10.55 -3.24
CA ARG A 81 6.10 -11.44 -2.80
C ARG A 81 5.24 -10.81 -1.68
N ASP A 82 5.88 -10.26 -0.65
CA ASP A 82 5.17 -9.64 0.47
C ASP A 82 4.47 -8.34 0.07
N ARG A 83 5.07 -7.58 -0.87
CA ARG A 83 4.39 -6.41 -1.45
C ARG A 83 3.11 -6.81 -2.20
N VAL A 84 3.04 -7.99 -2.82
CA VAL A 84 1.78 -8.51 -3.40
C VAL A 84 0.75 -8.68 -2.29
N VAL A 85 1.09 -9.32 -1.18
CA VAL A 85 0.18 -9.50 -0.03
C VAL A 85 -0.27 -8.16 0.54
N HIS A 86 0.64 -7.20 0.72
CA HIS A 86 0.30 -5.86 1.20
C HIS A 86 -0.68 -5.15 0.26
N HIS A 87 -0.47 -5.23 -1.06
CA HIS A 87 -1.40 -4.66 -2.02
C HIS A 87 -2.75 -5.37 -2.01
N ALA A 88 -2.79 -6.70 -1.85
CA ALA A 88 -4.02 -7.48 -1.77
C ALA A 88 -4.86 -7.08 -0.55
N LEU A 89 -4.20 -6.89 0.59
CA LEU A 89 -4.80 -6.35 1.81
C LEU A 89 -5.36 -4.94 1.60
N CYS A 90 -4.53 -4.04 1.06
CA CYS A 90 -4.92 -2.64 0.83
C CYS A 90 -6.07 -2.49 -0.17
N ASN A 91 -6.16 -3.36 -1.18
CA ASN A 91 -7.27 -3.34 -2.15
C ASN A 91 -8.64 -3.47 -1.48
N ILE A 92 -8.72 -4.27 -0.41
CA ILE A 92 -9.97 -4.56 0.30
C ILE A 92 -10.19 -3.59 1.47
N ILE A 93 -9.14 -3.32 2.26
CA ILE A 93 -9.29 -2.55 3.50
C ILE A 93 -9.37 -1.04 3.25
N VAL A 94 -8.53 -0.50 2.36
CA VAL A 94 -8.42 0.96 2.19
C VAL A 94 -9.77 1.61 1.84
N PRO A 95 -10.59 1.09 0.89
CA PRO A 95 -11.88 1.67 0.58
C PRO A 95 -12.84 1.75 1.78
N LEU A 96 -12.75 0.80 2.71
CA LEU A 96 -13.63 0.74 3.88
C LEU A 96 -13.26 1.82 4.91
N ILE A 97 -11.96 2.02 5.14
CA ILE A 97 -11.47 3.00 6.13
C ILE A 97 -11.39 4.42 5.57
N GLU A 98 -11.32 4.60 4.24
CA GLU A 98 -11.20 5.92 3.61
C GLU A 98 -12.31 6.89 4.06
N SER A 99 -13.54 6.37 4.18
CA SER A 99 -14.71 7.13 4.65
C SER A 99 -14.64 7.58 6.11
N SER A 100 -13.79 6.95 6.92
CA SER A 100 -13.64 7.25 8.35
C SER A 100 -12.58 8.30 8.65
N PHE A 101 -11.72 8.64 7.68
CA PHE A 101 -10.69 9.63 7.89
C PHE A 101 -11.27 11.04 8.00
N ILE A 102 -10.69 11.84 8.91
CA ILE A 102 -10.93 13.27 8.95
C ILE A 102 -10.53 13.93 7.62
N GLY A 103 -11.20 15.04 7.29
CA GLY A 103 -10.94 15.78 6.04
C GLY A 103 -9.53 16.37 5.94
N ASP A 104 -8.86 16.57 7.08
CA ASP A 104 -7.54 17.18 7.20
C ASP A 104 -6.39 16.16 7.35
N SER A 105 -6.64 14.88 7.03
CA SER A 105 -5.59 13.88 6.83
C SER A 105 -5.21 13.80 5.36
N TYR A 106 -3.94 14.05 5.03
CA TYR A 106 -3.51 14.22 3.63
C TYR A 106 -2.50 13.18 3.12
N ALA A 107 -1.91 12.38 4.01
CA ALA A 107 -0.84 11.45 3.66
C ALA A 107 -1.40 10.15 3.05
N ASN A 108 -0.74 9.64 1.99
CA ASN A 108 -1.01 8.33 1.37
C ASN A 108 -2.47 8.07 0.94
N ARG A 109 -3.21 9.12 0.57
CA ARG A 109 -4.63 9.04 0.15
C ARG A 109 -4.80 9.53 -1.29
N VAL A 110 -5.65 8.86 -2.07
CA VAL A 110 -5.87 9.20 -3.49
C VAL A 110 -6.57 10.56 -3.60
N GLY A 111 -5.98 11.50 -4.34
CA GLY A 111 -6.52 12.87 -4.47
C GLY A 111 -6.23 13.76 -3.25
N PHE A 112 -5.39 13.30 -2.33
CA PHE A 112 -4.87 14.09 -1.22
C PHE A 112 -3.34 14.17 -1.32
N GLY A 113 -2.79 15.27 -0.82
CA GLY A 113 -1.35 15.53 -0.85
C GLY A 113 -1.02 16.93 -0.37
N THR A 114 0.27 17.26 -0.40
CA THR A 114 0.82 18.50 0.19
C THR A 114 0.15 19.76 -0.34
N HIS A 115 -0.13 19.84 -1.64
CA HIS A 115 -0.78 21.02 -2.23
C HIS A 115 -2.20 21.25 -1.68
N ARG A 116 -2.98 20.18 -1.48
CA ARG A 116 -4.33 20.28 -0.90
C ARG A 116 -4.25 20.71 0.57
N ALA A 117 -3.32 20.14 1.32
CA ALA A 117 -3.06 20.50 2.71
C ALA A 117 -2.69 21.99 2.85
N LEU A 118 -1.76 22.47 2.00
CA LEU A 118 -1.32 23.87 2.00
C LEU A 118 -2.47 24.83 1.67
N ARG A 119 -3.31 24.50 0.68
CA ARG A 119 -4.47 25.34 0.34
C ARG A 119 -5.44 25.47 1.53
N ARG A 120 -5.71 24.35 2.22
CA ARG A 120 -6.58 24.35 3.41
C ARG A 120 -5.97 25.18 4.53
N PHE A 121 -4.68 25.01 4.79
CA PHE A 121 -3.93 25.80 5.78
C PHE A 121 -4.01 27.31 5.47
N THR A 122 -3.71 27.72 4.23
CA THR A 122 -3.73 29.13 3.81
C THR A 122 -5.11 29.76 3.99
N ASN A 123 -6.19 29.02 3.71
CA ASN A 123 -7.54 29.51 3.94
C ASN A 123 -7.78 29.79 5.43
N PHE A 124 -7.45 28.86 6.32
CA PHE A 124 -7.58 29.07 7.76
C PHE A 124 -6.71 30.22 8.27
N ALA A 125 -5.47 30.31 7.81
CA ALA A 125 -4.54 31.37 8.20
C ALA A 125 -5.04 32.76 7.77
N ARG A 126 -5.72 32.88 6.62
CA ARG A 126 -6.32 34.15 6.17
C ARG A 126 -7.62 34.49 6.90
N SER A 127 -8.42 33.48 7.25
CA SER A 127 -9.70 33.69 7.96
C SER A 127 -9.52 33.97 9.46
N ASN A 128 -8.43 33.50 10.06
CA ASN A 128 -8.15 33.65 11.51
C ASN A 128 -6.92 34.52 11.78
N GLY A 129 -6.23 35.01 10.75
CA GLY A 129 -5.15 35.97 10.87
C GLY A 129 -5.70 37.35 11.20
N ILE A 130 -5.21 37.91 12.31
CA ILE A 130 -5.46 39.26 12.84
C ILE A 130 -5.65 40.25 11.68
N ARG A 131 -6.83 40.89 11.64
CA ARG A 131 -7.03 42.11 10.84
C ARG A 131 -5.87 43.05 11.17
N ARG A 132 -4.91 43.19 10.26
CA ARG A 132 -4.05 44.36 10.28
C ARG A 132 -4.91 45.58 9.97
#